data_AF-A0A963L9Z0-F1
#
_entry.id   AF-A0A963L9Z0-F1
#
_cell.length_a   1.000
_cell.length_b   1.000
_cell.length_c   1.000
_cell.angle_alpha   90.00
_cell.angle_beta   90.00
_cell.angle_gamma   90.00
#
_symmetry.space_group_name_H-M   'P 1'
#
loop_
_entity.id
_entity.type
_entity.pdbx_description
1 polymer ?
#
loop_
_entity_poly.entity_id
_entity_poly.type
_entity_poly.pdbx_seq_one_letter_code
_entity_poly.pdbx_strand_id
1 'polypeptide(L)' 'SAMHIHQSVVDKATGRNIFSKEDGSPTEAFYHYIGGLQRYVPAAMALVAPYVNSYRRLTRHTAAP' A
#
# COMPACT_ATOMS: atom_id res chain seq x y z
N SER A 1 3.80 5.95 -17.22
CA SER A 1 4.49 6.25 -15.95
C SER A 1 3.62 5.83 -14.77
N ALA A 2 4.21 5.64 -13.60
CA ALA A 2 3.56 5.17 -12.37
C ALA A 2 4.19 5.84 -11.13
N MET A 3 3.53 5.74 -9.99
CA MET A 3 4.07 6.16 -8.70
C MET A 3 3.84 5.05 -7.68
N HIS A 4 4.92 4.40 -7.24
CA HIS A 4 4.87 3.49 -6.10
C HIS A 4 5.12 4.29 -4.83
N ILE A 5 4.33 4.05 -3.78
CA ILE A 5 4.50 4.67 -2.47
C ILE A 5 4.92 3.58 -1.50
N HIS A 6 6.09 3.74 -0.89
CA HIS A 6 6.56 2.88 0.19
C HIS A 6 6.11 3.49 1.52
N GLN A 7 5.39 2.72 2.32
CA GLN A 7 4.76 3.19 3.55
C GLN A 7 5.25 2.36 4.74
N SER A 8 5.53 3.04 5.84
CA SER A 8 5.81 2.43 7.14
C SER A 8 5.02 3.17 8.22
N VAL A 9 4.71 2.46 9.31
CA VAL A 9 4.13 3.06 10.51
C VAL A 9 5.14 2.88 11.63
N VAL A 10 5.45 3.97 12.31
CA VAL A 10 6.40 3.99 13.42
C VAL A 10 5.68 4.29 14.72
N ASP A 11 6.02 3.54 15.76
CA ASP A 11 5.56 3.84 17.11
C ASP A 11 6.15 5.18 17.57
N LYS A 12 5.30 6.09 18.03
CA LYS A 12 5.71 7.46 18.36
C LYS A 12 6.64 7.55 19.58
N ALA A 13 6.47 6.65 20.55
CA ALA A 13 7.24 6.68 21.79
C ALA A 13 8.63 6.06 21.64
N THR A 14 8.71 4.93 20.93
CA THR A 14 9.92 4.13 20.77
C THR A 14 10.66 4.37 19.45
N GLY A 15 10.00 4.96 18.46
CA GLY A 15 10.54 5.14 17.11
C GLY A 15 10.62 3.84 16.29
N ARG A 16 10.16 2.70 16.83
CA ARG A 16 10.26 1.41 16.17
C ARG A 16 9.22 1.28 15.05
N ASN A 17 9.60 0.67 13.94
CA ASN A 17 8.66 0.31 12.87
C ASN A 17 7.75 -0.83 13.33
N ILE A 18 6.44 -0.62 13.34
CA ILE A 18 5.47 -1.61 13.83
C ILE A 18 5.24 -2.75 12.83
N PHE A 19 5.72 -2.62 11.58
CA PHE A 19 5.58 -3.63 10.54
C PHE A 19 6.66 -4.71 10.59
N SER A 20 7.74 -4.50 11.35
CA SER A 20 8.89 -5.42 11.38
C SER A 20 9.21 -5.86 12.80
N LYS A 21 9.44 -7.16 12.98
CA LYS A 21 10.04 -7.72 14.19
C LYS A 21 11.55 -7.44 14.22
N GLU A 22 12.19 -7.77 15.33
CA GLU A 22 13.63 -7.54 15.54
C GLU A 22 14.51 -8.32 14.56
N ASP A 23 14.06 -9.49 14.12
CA ASP A 23 14.72 -10.32 13.11
C ASP A 23 14.43 -9.85 11.66
N GLY A 24 13.70 -8.75 11.49
CA GLY A 24 13.29 -8.21 10.19
C GLY A 24 12.07 -8.92 9.57
N SER A 25 11.54 -9.97 10.20
CA SER A 25 10.32 -10.62 9.72
C SER A 25 9.08 -9.72 9.89
N PRO A 26 8.05 -9.90 9.06
CA PRO A 26 6.84 -9.08 9.15
C PRO A 26 6.05 -9.36 10.44
N THR A 27 5.41 -8.32 10.97
CA THR A 27 4.45 -8.43 12.07
C THR A 27 3.04 -8.72 11.57
N GLU A 28 2.13 -9.07 12.48
CA GLU A 28 0.71 -9.20 12.15
C GLU A 28 0.10 -7.87 11.67
N ALA A 29 0.53 -6.75 12.25
CA ALA A 29 0.09 -5.41 11.85
C ALA A 29 0.42 -5.10 10.37
N PHE A 30 1.55 -5.59 9.87
CA PHE A 30 1.90 -5.46 8.45
C PHE A 30 0.89 -6.16 7.55
N TYR A 31 0.47 -7.37 7.92
CA TYR A 31 -0.53 -8.12 7.15
C TYR A 31 -1.93 -7.50 7.22
N HIS A 32 -2.34 -7.01 8.40
CA HIS A 32 -3.60 -6.26 8.54
C HIS A 32 -3.60 -4.98 7.71
N TYR A 33 -2.46 -4.28 7.62
CA TYR A 33 -2.31 -3.09 6.77
C TYR A 33 -2.51 -3.43 5.30
N ILE A 34 -1.86 -4.50 4.80
CA ILE A 34 -2.03 -4.97 3.42
C ILE A 34 -3.49 -5.36 3.15
N GLY A 35 -4.12 -6.10 4.07
CA GLY A 35 -5.52 -6.48 3.95
C GLY A 35 -6.47 -5.27 3.89
N GLY A 36 -6.19 -4.25 4.70
CA GLY A 36 -6.89 -2.96 4.65
C GLY A 36 -6.72 -2.27 3.29
N LEU A 37 -5.49 -2.22 2.76
CA LEU A 37 -5.24 -1.64 1.44
C LEU A 37 -6.01 -2.40 0.34
N GLN A 38 -5.94 -3.73 0.32
CA GLN A 38 -6.67 -4.55 -0.65
C GLN A 38 -8.18 -4.33 -0.57
N ARG A 39 -8.72 -4.16 0.65
CA ARG A 39 -10.15 -3.95 0.87
C ARG A 39 -10.63 -2.55 0.47
N TYR A 40 -9.86 -1.50 0.81
CA TYR A 40 -10.35 -0.12 0.77
C TYR A 40 -9.76 0.73 -0.37
N VAL A 41 -8.57 0.40 -0.90
CA VAL A 41 -7.99 1.15 -2.04
C VAL A 41 -8.92 1.18 -3.26
N PRO A 42 -9.64 0.11 -3.63
CA PRO A 42 -10.60 0.17 -4.74
C PRO A 42 -11.64 1.29 -4.58
N ALA A 43 -12.14 1.50 -3.36
CA ALA A 43 -13.10 2.57 -3.06
C ALA A 43 -12.44 3.98 -3.05
N ALA A 44 -11.15 4.05 -2.72
CA ALA A 44 -10.36 5.27 -2.72
C ALA A 44 -9.67 5.58 -4.07
N MET A 45 -9.96 4.83 -5.14
CA MET A 45 -9.24 4.93 -6.41
C MET A 45 -9.23 6.33 -7.03
N ALA A 46 -10.31 7.09 -6.85
CA ALA A 46 -10.38 8.47 -7.33
C ALA A 46 -9.29 9.38 -6.71
N LEU A 47 -8.77 9.04 -5.52
CA LEU A 47 -7.72 9.81 -4.85
C LEU A 47 -6.32 9.43 -5.37
N VAL A 48 -6.10 8.15 -5.70
CA VAL A 48 -4.77 7.63 -6.08
C VAL A 48 -4.59 7.49 -7.60
N ALA A 49 -5.67 7.51 -8.36
CA ALA A 49 -5.71 7.46 -9.82
C ALA A 49 -6.79 8.41 -10.37
N PRO A 50 -6.63 9.74 -10.18
CA PRO A 50 -7.71 10.71 -10.40
C PRO A 50 -8.06 10.97 -11.87
N TYR A 51 -7.25 10.50 -12.81
CA TYR A 51 -7.41 10.77 -14.23
C TYR A 51 -7.96 9.56 -14.99
N VAL A 52 -8.80 9.81 -15.99
CA VAL A 52 -9.33 8.76 -16.88
C VAL A 52 -8.20 7.93 -17.51
N ASN A 53 -7.09 8.57 -17.86
CA ASN A 53 -5.92 7.88 -18.41
C ASN A 53 -5.29 6.88 -17.44
N SER A 54 -5.41 7.08 -16.12
CA SER A 54 -4.88 6.15 -15.12
C SER A 54 -5.54 4.77 -15.21
N TYR A 55 -6.84 4.71 -15.54
CA TYR A 55 -7.58 3.44 -15.66
C TYR A 55 -7.18 2.64 -16.90
N ARG A 56 -6.71 3.31 -17.98
CA ARG A 56 -6.15 2.60 -19.15
C ARG A 56 -4.89 1.81 -18.79
N ARG A 57 -4.15 2.27 -17.77
CA ARG A 57 -2.97 1.58 -17.24
C ARG A 57 -3.33 0.46 -16.27
N LEU A 58 -4.43 0.57 -15.54
CA LEU A 58 -4.92 -0.45 -14.59
C LEU A 58 -5.78 -1.50 -15.32
N THR A 59 -5.19 -2.09 -16.37
CA THR A 59 -5.83 -3.09 -17.21
C THR A 59 -5.09 -4.42 -17.11
N ARG A 60 -5.83 -5.53 -17.17
CA ARG A 60 -5.25 -6.88 -17.12
C ARG A 60 -4.28 -7.08 -18.28
N HIS A 61 -3.22 -7.85 -18.04
CA HIS A 61 -2.24 -8.31 -19.05
C HIS A 61 -1.36 -7.21 -19.67
N THR A 62 -1.28 -6.03 -19.05
CA THR A 62 -0.34 -4.97 -19.47
C THR A 62 0.73 -4.72 -18.41
N ALA A 63 0.58 -3.66 -17.63
CA ALA A 63 1.51 -3.23 -16.57
C ALA A 63 0.76 -2.86 -15.27
N ALA A 64 -0.45 -3.40 -15.10
CA ALA A 64 -1.16 -3.35 -13.82
C ALA A 64 -0.43 -4.24 -12.80
N PRO A 65 -0.24 -3.77 -11.55
CA PRO A 65 0.40 -4.54 -10.50
C PRO A 65 -0.41 -5.77 -10.08
#